data_AF-A0A291M2I9-F1
#
_entry.id   AF-A0A291M2I9-F1
#
_cell.length_a   1.000
_cell.length_b   1.000
_cell.length_c   1.000
_cell.angle_alpha   90.00
_cell.angle_beta   90.00
_cell.angle_gamma   90.00
#
_symmetry.space_group_name_H-M   'P 1'
#
loop_
_entity.id
_entity.type
_entity.pdbx_description
1 polymer ?
#
loop_
_entity_poly.entity_id
_entity_poly.type
_entity_poly.pdbx_seq_one_letter_code
_entity_poly.pdbx_strand_id
1 'polypeptide(L)'
;MGFAQGLVLALLGVLFAAWGMLAFRILLRLAARAREASDGVPGPSTQLAVWNGWLRDPADRRARRGFLAVSVALFAAIALAVWVMAPAAG
;
A
#
# COMPACT_ATOMS: atom_id res chain seq x y z
N MET A 1 -3.49 12.68 26.17
CA MET A 1 -4.07 12.57 24.81
C MET A 1 -5.57 12.59 24.95
N GLY A 2 -6.29 13.40 24.16
CA GLY A 2 -7.75 13.39 24.17
C GLY A 2 -8.30 12.06 23.64
N PHE A 3 -9.42 11.56 24.17
CA PHE A 3 -10.05 10.31 23.74
C PHE A 3 -10.26 10.26 22.21
N ALA A 4 -10.75 11.34 21.62
CA ALA A 4 -10.94 11.46 20.17
C ALA A 4 -9.62 11.34 19.39
N GLN A 5 -8.53 11.90 19.91
CA GLN A 5 -7.20 11.84 19.28
C GLN A 5 -6.64 10.41 19.30
N GLY A 6 -6.84 9.69 20.40
CA GLY A 6 -6.50 8.26 20.51
C GLY A 6 -7.29 7.40 19.53
N LEU A 7 -8.59 7.68 19.36
CA LEU A 7 -9.45 6.98 18.40
C LEU A 7 -8.98 7.19 16.95
N VAL A 8 -8.64 8.42 16.56
CA VAL A 8 -8.14 8.74 15.22
C VAL A 8 -6.83 8.00 14.93
N LEU A 9 -5.89 7.98 15.89
CA LEU A 9 -4.63 7.25 15.73
C LEU A 9 -4.83 5.73 15.65
N ALA A 10 -5.75 5.18 16.44
CA ALA A 10 -6.08 3.76 16.37
C ALA A 10 -6.67 3.38 15.01
N LEU A 11 -7.60 4.18 14.48
CA LEU A 11 -8.19 3.98 13.16
C LEU A 11 -7.14 4.09 12.05
N LEU A 12 -6.25 5.09 12.12
CA LEU A 12 -5.12 5.22 11.19
C LEU A 12 -4.18 4.02 11.26
N GLY A 13 -3.88 3.52 12.45
CA GLY A 13 -3.06 2.32 12.65
C GLY A 13 -3.67 1.08 12.01
N VAL A 14 -4.97 0.86 12.19
CA VAL A 14 -5.70 -0.25 11.56
C VAL A 14 -5.72 -0.10 10.04
N LEU A 15 -5.99 1.10 9.53
CA LEU A 15 -6.01 1.37 8.10
C LEU A 15 -4.63 1.18 7.46
N PHE A 16 -3.58 1.64 8.14
CA PHE A 16 -2.19 1.45 7.73
C PHE A 16 -1.80 -0.03 7.73
N ALA A 17 -2.19 -0.79 8.75
CA ALA A 17 -1.94 -2.23 8.81
C ALA A 17 -2.65 -2.98 7.66
N ALA A 18 -3.90 -2.64 7.37
CA ALA A 18 -4.66 -3.21 6.25
C ALA A 18 -4.00 -2.88 4.90
N TRP A 19 -3.59 -1.63 4.71
CA TRP A 19 -2.84 -1.19 3.53
C TRP A 19 -1.50 -1.94 3.39
N GLY A 20 -0.73 -2.03 4.46
CA GLY A 20 0.56 -2.71 4.49
C GLY A 20 0.43 -4.19 4.17
N MET A 21 -0.57 -4.87 4.73
CA MET A 21 -0.84 -6.28 4.41
C MET A 21 -1.15 -6.47 2.92
N LEU A 22 -1.91 -5.56 2.30
CA LEU A 22 -2.14 -5.58 0.86
C LEU A 22 -0.85 -5.36 0.06
N ALA A 23 -0.03 -4.38 0.47
CA ALA A 23 1.26 -4.09 -0.16
C ALA A 23 2.18 -5.33 -0.12
N PHE A 24 2.37 -5.92 1.07
CA PHE A 24 3.18 -7.14 1.22
C PHE A 24 2.63 -8.30 0.39
N ARG A 25 1.31 -8.50 0.32
CA ARG A 25 0.74 -9.54 -0.54
C ARG A 25 1.06 -9.34 -2.01
N ILE A 26 1.03 -8.10 -2.50
CA ILE A 26 1.39 -7.76 -3.88
C ILE A 26 2.88 -8.03 -4.12
N LEU A 27 3.74 -7.56 -3.20
CA LEU A 27 5.19 -7.75 -3.28
C LEU A 27 5.59 -9.23 -3.27
N LEU A 28 5.01 -10.02 -2.36
CA LEU A 28 5.28 -11.46 -2.26
C LEU A 28 4.81 -12.22 -3.50
N ARG A 29 3.66 -11.86 -4.07
CA ARG A 29 3.18 -12.42 -5.34
C ARG A 29 4.11 -12.09 -6.50
N LEU A 30 4.57 -10.84 -6.58
CA LEU A 30 5.54 -10.42 -7.59
C LEU A 30 6.88 -11.15 -7.43
N ALA A 31 7.33 -11.33 -6.18
CA ALA A 31 8.54 -12.09 -5.88
C ALA A 31 8.41 -13.57 -6.25
N ALA A 32 7.25 -14.19 -5.99
CA ALA A 32 6.96 -15.56 -6.42
C ALA A 32 7.00 -15.68 -7.95
N ARG A 33 6.32 -14.77 -8.68
CA ARG A 33 6.36 -14.72 -10.15
C ARG A 33 7.77 -14.51 -10.70
N ALA A 34 8.58 -13.68 -10.04
CA ALA A 34 9.96 -13.46 -10.46
C ALA A 34 10.82 -14.71 -10.27
N ARG A 35 10.62 -15.47 -9.19
CA ARG A 35 11.30 -16.75 -8.95
C ARG A 35 10.88 -17.83 -9.93
N GLU A 36 9.60 -17.88 -10.31
CA GLU A 36 9.13 -18.81 -11.35
C GLU A 36 9.71 -18.47 -12.73
N ALA A 37 9.94 -17.18 -13.01
CA ALA A 37 10.50 -16.70 -14.27
C ALA A 37 12.03 -16.81 -14.35
N SER A 38 12.72 -17.23 -13.28
CA SER A 38 14.17 -17.34 -13.24
C SER A 38 14.62 -18.66 -12.61
N ASP A 39 15.56 -19.37 -13.22
CA ASP A 39 16.19 -20.56 -12.63
C ASP A 39 17.14 -20.18 -11.47
N GLY A 40 16.58 -19.69 -10.36
CA GLY A 40 17.33 -19.33 -9.15
C GLY A 40 16.91 -18.00 -8.50
N VAL A 41 17.90 -17.24 -8.01
CA VAL A 41 17.67 -15.92 -7.41
C VAL A 41 17.37 -14.93 -8.55
N PRO A 42 16.19 -14.29 -8.59
CA PRO A 42 15.86 -13.36 -9.66
C PRO A 42 16.84 -12.19 -9.65
N GLY A 43 17.45 -11.91 -10.80
CA GLY A 43 18.23 -10.70 -10.98
C GLY A 43 17.35 -9.44 -10.87
N PRO A 44 17.93 -8.27 -10.55
CA PRO A 44 17.19 -7.03 -10.42
C PRO A 44 16.43 -6.64 -11.71
N SER A 45 16.97 -6.95 -12.89
CA SER A 45 16.31 -6.74 -14.18
C SER A 45 15.06 -7.61 -14.37
N THR A 46 15.11 -8.88 -13.97
CA THR A 46 13.96 -9.81 -14.00
C THR A 46 12.85 -9.32 -13.08
N GLN A 47 13.21 -8.84 -11.88
CA GLN A 47 12.25 -8.30 -10.93
C GLN A 47 11.56 -7.04 -11.48
N LEU A 48 12.31 -6.12 -12.08
CA LEU A 48 11.77 -4.94 -12.78
C LEU A 48 10.85 -5.31 -13.94
N ALA A 49 11.22 -6.31 -14.75
CA ALA A 49 10.41 -6.79 -15.87
C ALA A 49 9.06 -7.36 -15.39
N VAL A 50 9.06 -8.13 -14.31
CA VAL A 50 7.84 -8.70 -13.70
C VAL A 50 6.93 -7.62 -13.12
N TRP A 51 7.50 -6.61 -12.47
CA TRP A 51 6.75 -5.44 -12.00
C TRP A 51 6.12 -4.66 -13.15
N ASN A 52 6.89 -4.42 -14.20
CA ASN A 52 6.45 -3.69 -15.38
C ASN A 52 5.35 -4.46 -16.15
N GLY A 53 5.49 -5.79 -16.22
CA GLY A 53 4.46 -6.70 -16.74
C GLY A 53 3.18 -6.64 -15.92
N TRP A 54 3.31 -6.75 -14.58
CA TRP A 54 2.18 -6.61 -13.67
C TRP A 54 1.45 -5.29 -13.90
N LEU A 55 2.14 -4.14 -13.92
CA LEU A 55 1.51 -2.83 -14.14
C LEU A 55 0.63 -2.77 -15.40
N ARG A 56 1.06 -3.42 -16.49
CA ARG A 56 0.33 -3.44 -17.77
C ARG A 56 -0.74 -4.52 -17.87
N ASP A 57 -0.66 -5.59 -17.07
CA ASP A 57 -1.54 -6.75 -17.18
C ASP A 57 -3.01 -6.44 -16.78
N PRO A 58 -3.98 -6.54 -17.71
CA PRO A 58 -5.38 -6.26 -17.40
C PRO A 58 -6.00 -7.19 -16.33
N ALA A 59 -5.49 -8.41 -16.14
CA ALA A 59 -6.01 -9.36 -15.14
C ALA A 59 -5.82 -8.85 -13.70
N ASP A 60 -4.73 -8.12 -13.46
CA ASP A 60 -4.37 -7.59 -12.14
C ASP A 60 -4.99 -6.20 -11.85
N ARG A 61 -5.83 -5.67 -12.74
CA ARG A 61 -6.49 -4.35 -12.57
C ARG A 61 -7.32 -4.25 -11.30
N ARG A 62 -8.01 -5.33 -10.91
CA ARG A 62 -8.86 -5.32 -9.71
C ARG A 62 -8.02 -5.19 -8.43
N ALA A 63 -6.92 -5.94 -8.34
CA ALA A 63 -5.97 -5.84 -7.23
C ALA A 63 -5.32 -4.45 -7.18
N ARG A 64 -4.92 -3.89 -8.34
CA ARG A 64 -4.38 -2.53 -8.43
C ARG A 64 -5.38 -1.46 -7.99
N ARG A 65 -6.62 -1.52 -8.48
CA ARG A 65 -7.68 -0.58 -8.08
C ARG A 65 -7.97 -0.67 -6.59
N GLY A 66 -8.03 -1.88 -6.03
CA GLY A 66 -8.19 -2.07 -4.58
C GLY A 66 -7.05 -1.44 -3.79
N PHE A 67 -5.80 -1.70 -4.18
CA PHE A 67 -4.64 -1.09 -3.54
C PHE A 67 -4.62 0.44 -3.66
N LEU A 68 -4.94 0.98 -4.84
CA LEU A 68 -5.05 2.42 -5.07
C LEU A 68 -6.17 3.05 -4.23
N ALA A 69 -7.34 2.41 -4.16
CA ALA A 69 -8.46 2.89 -3.35
C ALA A 69 -8.09 2.95 -1.86
N VAL A 70 -7.46 1.90 -1.32
CA VAL A 70 -6.99 1.88 0.07
C VAL A 70 -5.88 2.91 0.29
N SER A 71 -4.97 3.09 -0.67
CA SER A 71 -3.91 4.11 -0.60
C SER A 71 -4.51 5.51 -0.55
N VAL A 72 -5.45 5.82 -1.45
CA VAL A 72 -6.14 7.13 -1.48
C VAL A 72 -6.90 7.36 -0.18
N ALA A 73 -7.62 6.36 0.34
CA ALA A 73 -8.31 6.46 1.61
C ALA A 73 -7.34 6.72 2.78
N LEU A 74 -6.19 6.06 2.79
CA LEU A 74 -5.14 6.26 3.80
C LEU A 74 -4.57 7.68 3.73
N PHE A 75 -4.20 8.18 2.55
CA PHE A 75 -3.70 9.53 2.39
C PHE A 75 -4.74 10.60 2.75
N ALA A 76 -6.01 10.38 2.37
CA ALA A 76 -7.11 11.27 2.75
C ALA A 76 -7.31 11.29 4.28
N ALA A 77 -7.24 10.13 4.94
CA ALA A 77 -7.33 10.03 6.39
C ALA A 77 -6.16 10.71 7.10
N ILE A 78 -4.94 10.59 6.56
CA ILE A 78 -3.76 11.30 7.07
C ILE A 78 -3.93 12.82 6.92
N ALA A 79 -4.34 13.28 5.74
CA ALA A 79 -4.55 14.71 5.48
C ALA A 79 -5.62 15.29 6.42
N LEU A 80 -6.72 14.57 6.62
CA LEU A 80 -7.78 14.95 7.56
C LEU A 80 -7.25 14.99 9.00
N ALA A 81 -6.48 13.98 9.42
CA ALA A 81 -5.89 13.95 10.76
C ALA A 81 -4.92 15.11 10.98
N VAL A 82 -4.09 15.44 9.99
CA VAL A 82 -3.19 16.61 10.05
C VAL A 82 -4.01 17.89 10.16
N TRP A 83 -5.08 18.06 9.40
CA TRP A 83 -5.91 19.25 9.47
C TRP A 83 -6.62 19.41 10.83
N VAL A 84 -7.14 18.31 11.38
CA VAL A 84 -7.81 18.30 12.70
C VAL A 84 -6.82 18.51 13.86
N MET A 85 -5.61 17.98 13.74
CA MET A 85 -4.58 18.06 14.78
C MET A 85 -3.62 19.23 14.61
N ALA A 86 -3.69 19.96 13.49
CA ALA A 86 -2.91 21.17 13.29
C ALA A 86 -3.28 22.14 14.42
N PRO A 87 -2.32 22.57 15.26
CA PRO A 87 -2.58 23.67 16.17
C PRO A 87 -3.02 24.85 15.31
N ALA A 88 -4.11 25.53 15.70
CA ALA A 88 -4.48 26.78 15.07
C ALA A 88 -3.22 27.65 15.08
N ALA A 89 -2.64 27.90 13.91
CA ALA A 89 -1.48 28.74 13.78
C ALA A 89 -1.92 30.14 14.21
N GLY A 90 -1.69 30.44 15.48
CA GLY A 90 -1.87 31.74 16.11
C GLY A 90 -0.51 32.40 16.27
#